data_AF-A0A2N6ABA2-F1
#
_entry.id   AF-A0A2N6ABA2-F1
#
_cell.length_a   1.000
_cell.length_b   1.000
_cell.length_c   1.000
_cell.angle_alpha   90.00
_cell.angle_beta   90.00
_cell.angle_gamma   90.00
#
_symmetry.space_group_name_H-M   'P 1'
#
loop_
_entity.id
_entity.type
_entity.pdbx_description
1 polymer ?
#
loop_
_entity_poly.entity_id
_entity_poly.type
_entity_poly.pdbx_seq_one_letter_code
_entity_poly.pdbx_strand_id
1 'polypeptide(L)'
;MKSSGFIRHLMLGTLLSAVLFAVAAPIASAQHGAGDMKTLEEMKRFLRDEGRSRDLSQLTHEELANLSPSPGGMVGNLFATEFVFKIGTSTFIVNMLAIFLVILIAGVVVIFFFTPIGLFLFRGSLHAFAGAILKGTGISNKFGEHLMKEPKKWLQKEKSVRQAFALYMHNEFIPEYKNNITAIAFIGTAFLILNIGLRGVKFMTAHQPDLIVIAIVVEITVLLLLGLTTWYEKEEEEEAGAGAGMPGKQLTLSEVERRLDALKDELEASVRTETGMRP
;
A
#
# COMPACT_ATOMS: atom_id res chain seq x y z
N MET A 1 22.78 -15.68 11.48
CA MET A 1 22.60 -14.79 10.30
C MET A 1 21.91 -13.51 10.75
N LYS A 2 22.51 -12.31 10.52
CA LYS A 2 22.03 -10.99 11.01
C LYS A 2 21.64 -10.02 9.87
N SER A 3 21.35 -10.51 8.65
CA SER A 3 21.17 -9.65 7.46
C SER A 3 19.73 -9.20 7.18
N SER A 4 18.70 -9.77 7.82
CA SER A 4 17.30 -9.43 7.51
C SER A 4 16.93 -7.97 7.82
N GLY A 5 17.55 -7.37 8.83
CA GLY A 5 17.33 -5.96 9.18
C GLY A 5 17.86 -4.98 8.12
N PHE A 6 18.96 -5.31 7.43
CA PHE A 6 19.58 -4.42 6.44
C PHE A 6 18.75 -4.33 5.16
N ILE A 7 18.29 -5.47 4.63
CA ILE A 7 17.43 -5.54 3.44
C ILE A 7 16.12 -4.79 3.70
N ARG A 8 15.60 -4.93 4.93
CA ARG A 8 14.39 -4.22 5.34
C ARG A 8 14.57 -2.69 5.33
N HIS A 9 15.68 -2.19 5.86
CA HIS A 9 15.96 -0.76 5.82
C HIS A 9 16.25 -0.22 4.41
N LEU A 10 16.93 -1.01 3.57
CA LEU A 10 17.22 -0.65 2.19
C LEU A 10 15.91 -0.50 1.38
N MET A 11 15.02 -1.48 1.44
CA MET A 11 13.73 -1.46 0.73
C MET A 11 12.83 -0.30 1.17
N LEU A 12 12.80 0.02 2.48
CA LEU A 12 12.08 1.19 2.99
C LEU A 12 12.68 2.50 2.46
N GLY A 13 14.02 2.61 2.45
CA GLY A 13 14.73 3.77 1.92
C GLY A 13 14.47 3.97 0.43
N THR A 14 14.46 2.88 -0.36
CA THR A 14 14.16 2.91 -1.80
C THR A 14 12.71 3.29 -2.06
N LEU A 15 11.75 2.74 -1.30
CA LEU A 15 10.34 3.11 -1.42
C LEU A 15 10.12 4.58 -1.09
N LEU A 16 10.70 5.08 0.01
CA LEU A 16 10.59 6.47 0.41
C LEU A 16 11.23 7.40 -0.64
N SER A 17 12.38 7.01 -1.18
CA SER A 17 13.07 7.75 -2.26
C SER A 17 12.26 7.74 -3.55
N ALA A 18 11.62 6.63 -3.91
CA ALA A 18 10.74 6.55 -5.08
C ALA A 18 9.49 7.42 -4.93
N VAL A 19 8.88 7.46 -3.74
CA VAL A 19 7.75 8.35 -3.44
C VAL A 19 8.20 9.82 -3.49
N LEU A 20 9.32 10.15 -2.86
CA LEU A 20 9.88 11.51 -2.91
C LEU A 20 10.25 11.91 -4.34
N PHE A 21 10.82 11.01 -5.13
CA PHE A 21 11.18 11.27 -6.53
C PHE A 21 9.94 11.37 -7.43
N ALA A 22 8.90 10.57 -7.21
CA ALA A 22 7.62 10.71 -7.94
C ALA A 22 6.93 12.06 -7.66
N VAL A 23 7.10 12.60 -6.44
CA VAL A 23 6.60 13.92 -6.06
C VAL A 23 7.53 15.05 -6.56
N ALA A 24 8.85 14.82 -6.61
CA ALA A 24 9.85 15.84 -6.94
C ALA A 24 10.24 15.90 -8.44
N ALA A 25 10.11 14.81 -9.19
CA ALA A 25 10.47 14.75 -10.60
C ALA A 25 9.70 15.75 -11.49
N PRO A 26 8.40 16.03 -11.25
CA PRO A 26 7.71 17.11 -11.93
C PRO A 26 8.36 18.49 -11.64
N ILE A 27 8.87 18.70 -10.42
CA ILE A 27 9.44 19.98 -9.96
C ILE A 27 10.73 20.33 -10.74
N ALA A 28 11.55 19.33 -11.05
CA ALA A 28 12.82 19.52 -11.75
C ALA A 28 12.68 19.78 -13.26
N SER A 29 11.62 19.27 -13.90
CA SER A 29 11.41 19.43 -15.35
C SER A 29 10.78 20.77 -15.75
N ALA A 30 10.25 21.54 -14.80
CA ALA A 30 9.64 22.86 -15.06
C ALA A 30 10.65 24.02 -15.18
N GLN A 31 11.95 23.78 -15.05
CA GLN A 31 12.99 24.84 -15.00
C GLN A 31 13.77 25.06 -16.32
N HIS A 32 13.48 24.35 -17.41
CA HIS A 32 14.22 24.47 -18.67
C HIS A 32 13.30 24.88 -19.84
N GLY A 33 13.07 26.19 -19.96
CA GLY A 33 12.30 26.75 -21.08
C GLY A 33 11.94 28.22 -20.90
N ALA A 34 12.91 29.10 -20.69
CA ALA A 34 12.69 30.54 -20.54
C ALA A 34 12.59 31.27 -21.90
N GLY A 35 11.81 30.73 -22.83
CA GLY A 35 11.48 31.39 -24.09
C GLY A 35 10.04 31.89 -24.07
N ASP A 36 9.87 33.21 -24.18
CA ASP A 36 8.61 33.95 -24.43
C ASP A 36 7.32 33.32 -23.84
N MET A 37 7.32 33.10 -22.52
CA MET A 37 6.16 32.56 -21.83
C MET A 37 5.10 33.65 -21.60
N LYS A 38 3.87 33.40 -22.05
CA LYS A 38 2.69 34.25 -21.85
C LYS A 38 1.91 33.81 -20.61
N THR A 39 1.43 34.76 -19.83
CA THR A 39 0.52 34.48 -18.71
C THR A 39 -0.82 33.92 -19.20
N LEU A 40 -1.56 33.25 -18.30
CA LEU A 40 -2.89 32.72 -18.64
C LEU A 40 -3.84 33.81 -19.15
N GLU A 41 -3.79 34.99 -18.55
CA GLU A 41 -4.59 36.14 -18.95
C GLU A 41 -4.15 36.70 -20.30
N GLU A 42 -2.85 36.74 -20.58
CA GLU A 42 -2.35 37.13 -21.91
C GLU A 42 -2.73 36.13 -22.99
N MET A 43 -2.76 34.82 -22.67
CA MET A 43 -3.20 33.79 -23.62
C MET A 43 -4.72 33.83 -23.84
N LYS A 44 -5.52 34.07 -22.79
CA LYS A 44 -6.97 34.30 -22.92
C LYS A 44 -7.25 35.52 -23.79
N ARG A 45 -6.49 36.60 -23.60
CA ARG A 45 -6.58 37.81 -24.45
C ARG A 45 -6.16 37.52 -25.88
N PHE A 46 -5.04 36.81 -26.08
CA PHE A 46 -4.55 36.42 -27.41
C PHE A 46 -5.60 35.59 -28.17
N LEU A 47 -6.20 34.58 -27.54
CA LEU A 47 -7.25 33.77 -28.15
C LEU A 47 -8.53 34.55 -28.47
N ARG A 48 -8.90 35.48 -27.60
CA ARG A 48 -10.06 36.37 -27.81
C ARG A 48 -9.81 37.34 -28.97
N ASP A 49 -8.60 37.84 -29.09
CA ASP A 49 -8.21 38.82 -30.11
C ASP A 49 -7.97 38.16 -31.48
N GLU A 50 -7.66 36.85 -31.53
CA GLU A 50 -7.61 36.04 -32.76
C GLU A 50 -8.99 35.77 -33.40
N GLY A 51 -10.07 36.31 -32.85
CA GLY A 51 -11.38 36.36 -33.52
C GLY A 51 -12.08 35.01 -33.68
N ARG A 52 -11.64 33.97 -32.96
CA ARG A 52 -12.33 32.68 -32.88
C ARG A 52 -12.69 32.42 -31.43
N SER A 53 -13.88 31.87 -31.21
CA SER A 53 -14.35 31.33 -29.93
C SER A 53 -13.54 30.10 -29.47
N ARG A 54 -12.21 30.14 -29.63
CA ARG A 54 -11.28 29.12 -29.15
C ARG A 54 -11.22 29.28 -27.64
N ASP A 55 -11.82 28.31 -26.98
CA ASP A 55 -11.67 28.18 -25.55
C ASP A 55 -10.24 27.69 -25.24
N LEU A 56 -9.77 27.92 -24.00
CA LEU A 56 -8.43 27.52 -23.57
C LEU A 56 -8.16 26.01 -23.71
N SER A 57 -9.22 25.22 -23.85
CA SER A 57 -9.19 23.78 -24.10
C SER A 57 -8.77 23.40 -25.53
N GLN A 58 -8.72 24.36 -26.45
CA GLN A 58 -8.39 24.15 -27.87
C GLN A 58 -6.98 24.62 -28.23
N LEU A 59 -6.12 24.89 -27.24
CA LEU A 59 -4.72 25.25 -27.47
C LEU A 59 -3.91 24.03 -27.94
N THR A 60 -2.99 24.25 -28.87
CA THR A 60 -2.04 23.23 -29.33
C THR A 60 -0.97 22.98 -28.27
N HIS A 61 -0.25 21.86 -28.39
CA HIS A 61 0.84 21.52 -27.49
C HIS A 61 1.97 22.58 -27.48
N GLU A 62 2.22 23.23 -28.62
CA GLU A 62 3.20 24.34 -28.72
C GLU A 62 2.69 25.60 -28.03
N GLU A 63 1.41 25.94 -28.18
CA GLU A 63 0.81 27.08 -27.48
C GLU A 63 0.73 26.85 -25.95
N LEU A 64 0.58 25.58 -25.52
CA LEU A 64 0.61 25.18 -24.12
C LEU A 64 2.01 25.28 -23.49
N ALA A 65 3.05 24.95 -24.25
CA ALA A 65 4.44 25.05 -23.79
C ALA A 65 4.87 26.50 -23.49
N ASN A 66 4.19 27.47 -24.11
CA ASN A 66 4.46 28.90 -23.93
C ASN A 66 3.64 29.54 -22.80
N LEU A 67 2.94 28.78 -21.94
CA LEU A 67 2.23 29.35 -20.79
C LEU A 67 3.16 29.49 -19.59
N SER A 68 3.22 30.68 -19.02
CA SER A 68 3.94 30.91 -17.78
C SER A 68 3.24 30.21 -16.61
N PRO A 69 3.97 29.61 -15.66
CA PRO A 69 3.38 29.09 -14.43
C PRO A 69 2.66 30.20 -13.64
N SER A 70 1.61 29.85 -12.89
CA SER A 70 0.91 30.82 -12.04
C SER A 70 1.85 31.37 -10.95
N PRO A 71 1.52 32.51 -10.31
CA PRO A 71 2.33 33.10 -9.24
C PRO A 71 2.63 32.14 -8.07
N GLY A 72 1.87 31.06 -7.89
CA GLY A 72 2.12 30.03 -6.88
C GLY A 72 3.07 28.91 -7.31
N GLY A 73 3.68 29.00 -8.50
CA GLY A 73 4.55 27.97 -9.05
C GLY A 73 3.82 26.65 -9.32
N MET A 74 4.54 25.53 -9.31
CA MET A 74 3.94 24.21 -9.54
C MET A 74 2.89 23.83 -8.50
N VAL A 75 3.11 24.18 -7.23
CA VAL A 75 2.17 23.90 -6.13
C VAL A 75 0.90 24.74 -6.32
N GLY A 76 1.05 26.02 -6.67
CA GLY A 76 -0.07 26.86 -7.07
C GLY A 76 -0.82 26.30 -8.27
N ASN A 77 -0.11 25.79 -9.28
CA ASN A 77 -0.71 25.18 -10.47
C ASN A 77 -1.43 23.86 -10.17
N LEU A 78 -0.96 23.06 -9.21
CA LEU A 78 -1.60 21.80 -8.77
C LEU A 78 -2.96 22.04 -8.10
N PHE A 79 -3.15 23.20 -7.48
CA PHE A 79 -4.37 23.56 -6.76
C PHE A 79 -5.20 24.66 -7.45
N ALA A 80 -4.66 25.30 -8.48
CA ALA A 80 -5.37 26.26 -9.32
C ALA A 80 -6.24 25.52 -10.34
N THR A 81 -7.54 25.43 -10.06
CA THR A 81 -8.54 24.76 -10.89
C THR A 81 -8.51 25.21 -12.36
N GLU A 82 -8.19 26.47 -12.66
CA GLU A 82 -8.08 26.99 -14.04
C GLU A 82 -6.90 26.40 -14.86
N PHE A 83 -5.79 26.04 -14.20
CA PHE A 83 -4.63 25.43 -14.85
C PHE A 83 -4.74 23.90 -14.91
N VAL A 84 -5.25 23.28 -13.84
CA VAL A 84 -5.47 21.82 -13.77
C VAL A 84 -6.48 21.38 -14.82
N PHE A 85 -7.55 22.16 -15.07
CA PHE A 85 -8.54 21.89 -16.13
C PHE A 85 -7.93 21.72 -17.53
N LYS A 86 -6.70 22.19 -17.75
CA LYS A 86 -6.10 22.41 -19.07
C LYS A 86 -5.30 21.23 -19.63
N ILE A 87 -5.00 20.20 -18.83
CA ILE A 87 -4.27 18.99 -19.29
C ILE A 87 -5.19 17.74 -19.32
N GLY A 88 -6.37 17.78 -18.71
CA GLY A 88 -7.18 16.59 -18.44
C GLY A 88 -8.67 16.74 -18.68
N THR A 89 -9.08 17.51 -19.69
CA THR A 89 -10.44 17.40 -20.28
C THR A 89 -10.72 16.02 -20.88
N SER A 90 -9.70 15.16 -21.00
CA SER A 90 -9.88 13.71 -21.19
C SER A 90 -9.76 12.97 -19.85
N THR A 91 -10.91 12.73 -19.23
CA THR A 91 -11.17 11.54 -18.40
C THR A 91 -10.46 11.39 -17.03
N PHE A 92 -9.63 12.32 -16.55
CA PHE A 92 -8.84 12.08 -15.32
C PHE A 92 -8.84 13.17 -14.24
N ILE A 93 -9.44 14.34 -14.46
CA ILE A 93 -9.47 15.38 -13.42
C ILE A 93 -10.67 15.16 -12.50
N VAL A 94 -10.52 14.16 -11.63
CA VAL A 94 -11.10 14.24 -10.28
C VAL A 94 -10.48 15.45 -9.62
N ASN A 95 -11.25 16.12 -8.74
CA ASN A 95 -10.78 17.17 -7.85
C ASN A 95 -9.39 16.81 -7.27
N MET A 96 -8.30 17.32 -7.86
CA MET A 96 -6.93 16.89 -7.52
C MET A 96 -6.62 17.14 -6.05
N LEU A 97 -7.23 18.17 -5.47
CA LEU A 97 -7.18 18.42 -4.03
C LEU A 97 -7.81 17.27 -3.24
N ALA A 98 -8.97 16.74 -3.67
CA ALA A 98 -9.59 15.59 -3.04
C ALA A 98 -8.70 14.34 -3.17
N ILE A 99 -8.15 14.05 -4.36
CA ILE A 99 -7.22 12.91 -4.54
C ILE A 99 -6.03 13.05 -3.61
N PHE A 100 -5.38 14.21 -3.64
CA PHE A 100 -4.22 14.52 -2.83
C PHE A 100 -4.54 14.38 -1.34
N LEU A 101 -5.68 14.92 -0.89
CA LEU A 101 -6.10 14.88 0.50
C LEU A 101 -6.41 13.45 0.95
N VAL A 102 -7.06 12.63 0.11
CA VAL A 102 -7.31 11.21 0.44
C VAL A 102 -5.99 10.42 0.47
N ILE A 103 -5.08 10.61 -0.49
CA ILE A 103 -3.75 9.98 -0.47
C ILE A 103 -2.96 10.41 0.76
N LEU A 104 -2.99 11.70 1.09
CA LEU A 104 -2.33 12.25 2.27
C LEU A 104 -2.90 11.63 3.55
N ILE A 105 -4.22 11.58 3.68
CA ILE A 105 -4.89 10.93 4.82
C ILE A 105 -4.52 9.45 4.89
N ALA A 106 -4.55 8.72 3.77
CA ALA A 106 -4.16 7.32 3.72
C ALA A 106 -2.70 7.12 4.17
N GLY A 107 -1.78 7.93 3.64
CA GLY A 107 -0.37 7.92 4.04
C GLY A 107 -0.19 8.24 5.52
N VAL A 108 -0.91 9.22 6.05
CA VAL A 108 -0.95 9.54 7.48
C VAL A 108 -1.44 8.33 8.27
N VAL A 109 -2.56 7.71 7.91
CA VAL A 109 -3.08 6.51 8.59
C VAL A 109 -2.04 5.39 8.60
N VAL A 110 -1.44 5.08 7.45
CA VAL A 110 -0.41 4.02 7.35
C VAL A 110 0.79 4.34 8.23
N ILE A 111 1.34 5.55 8.12
CA ILE A 111 2.52 5.97 8.89
C ILE A 111 2.22 5.96 10.40
N PHE A 112 1.07 6.47 10.82
CA PHE A 112 0.78 6.61 12.24
C PHE A 112 0.36 5.29 12.89
N PHE A 113 -0.39 4.43 12.21
CA PHE A 113 -0.89 3.21 12.83
C PHE A 113 0.04 2.02 12.65
N PHE A 114 0.78 1.96 11.54
CA PHE A 114 1.50 0.78 11.09
C PHE A 114 3.02 1.00 11.01
N THR A 115 3.53 2.07 11.62
CA THR A 115 4.96 2.27 11.81
C THR A 115 5.29 2.66 13.26
N PRO A 116 6.56 2.49 13.70
CA PRO A 116 6.99 2.92 15.02
C PRO A 116 6.82 4.43 15.26
N ILE A 117 6.73 5.22 14.19
CA ILE A 117 6.69 6.69 14.25
C ILE A 117 5.44 7.16 15.00
N GLY A 118 4.26 6.60 14.71
CA GLY A 118 3.04 7.06 15.38
C GLY A 118 2.99 6.65 16.85
N LEU A 119 3.49 5.47 17.20
CA LEU A 119 3.66 5.07 18.59
C LEU A 119 4.68 5.93 19.33
N PHE A 120 5.73 6.39 18.64
CA PHE A 120 6.74 7.27 19.23
C PHE A 120 6.20 8.68 19.46
N LEU A 121 5.60 9.29 18.45
CA LEU A 121 5.09 10.67 18.51
C LEU A 121 3.95 10.83 19.51
N PHE A 122 3.08 9.82 19.61
CA PHE A 122 1.85 9.93 20.41
C PHE A 122 1.79 8.97 21.59
N ARG A 123 2.85 8.19 21.87
CA ARG A 123 2.89 7.21 22.97
C ARG A 123 1.64 6.31 23.03
N GLY A 124 1.09 5.95 21.87
CA GLY A 124 -0.13 5.13 21.74
C GLY A 124 -1.45 5.85 22.07
N SER A 125 -1.45 7.17 22.29
CA SER A 125 -2.68 7.94 22.50
C SER A 125 -3.54 8.01 21.24
N LEU A 126 -2.93 8.14 20.06
CA LEU A 126 -3.63 8.16 18.78
C LEU A 126 -4.33 6.81 18.48
N HIS A 127 -3.64 5.69 18.76
CA HIS A 127 -4.24 4.34 18.67
C HIS A 127 -5.44 4.21 19.61
N ALA A 128 -5.33 4.69 20.84
CA ALA A 128 -6.44 4.67 21.78
C ALA A 128 -7.60 5.59 21.38
N PHE A 129 -7.32 6.75 20.80
CA PHE A 129 -8.35 7.65 20.29
C PHE A 129 -9.13 7.03 19.13
N ALA A 130 -8.42 6.52 18.12
CA ALA A 130 -9.07 5.83 17.00
C ALA A 130 -9.80 4.57 17.46
N GLY A 131 -9.23 3.82 18.41
CA GLY A 131 -9.90 2.67 19.00
C GLY A 131 -11.19 3.04 19.75
N ALA A 132 -11.19 4.17 20.46
CA ALA A 132 -12.38 4.69 21.13
C ALA A 132 -13.45 5.14 20.12
N ILE A 133 -13.05 5.78 19.01
CA ILE A 133 -13.99 6.11 17.91
C ILE A 133 -14.60 4.84 17.34
N LEU A 134 -13.79 3.83 16.98
CA LEU A 134 -14.26 2.59 16.37
C LEU A 134 -15.19 1.79 17.28
N LYS A 135 -14.93 1.82 18.59
CA LYS A 135 -15.80 1.25 19.61
C LYS A 135 -17.08 2.07 19.78
N GLY A 136 -16.97 3.39 19.83
CA GLY A 136 -18.09 4.31 20.02
C GLY A 136 -19.07 4.32 18.84
N THR A 137 -18.58 4.16 17.61
CA THR A 137 -19.41 4.06 16.40
C THR A 137 -19.97 2.67 16.17
N GLY A 138 -19.53 1.66 16.93
CA GLY A 138 -19.94 0.26 16.75
C GLY A 138 -19.39 -0.40 15.48
N ILE A 139 -18.52 0.27 14.72
CA ILE A 139 -17.94 -0.26 13.48
C ILE A 139 -17.11 -1.50 13.75
N SER A 140 -16.28 -1.48 14.81
CA SER A 140 -15.53 -2.66 15.23
C SER A 140 -15.16 -2.57 16.71
N ASN A 141 -16.02 -3.15 17.56
CA ASN A 141 -15.80 -3.16 19.01
C ASN A 141 -14.52 -3.90 19.40
N LYS A 142 -14.26 -5.05 18.77
CA LYS A 142 -13.10 -5.90 19.05
C LYS A 142 -11.80 -5.19 18.67
N PHE A 143 -11.73 -4.66 17.45
CA PHE A 143 -10.55 -3.96 16.96
C PHE A 143 -10.33 -2.64 17.70
N GLY A 144 -11.40 -1.91 17.99
CA GLY A 144 -11.33 -0.68 18.77
C GLY A 144 -10.74 -0.92 20.16
N GLU A 145 -11.19 -1.97 20.85
CA GLU A 145 -10.63 -2.35 22.14
C GLU A 145 -9.18 -2.82 22.07
N HIS A 146 -8.82 -3.58 21.03
CA HIS A 146 -7.45 -4.00 20.78
C HIS A 146 -6.52 -2.78 20.63
N LEU A 147 -6.88 -1.81 19.78
CA LEU A 147 -6.09 -0.59 19.56
C LEU A 147 -5.93 0.27 20.83
N MET A 148 -6.91 0.24 21.73
CA MET A 148 -6.85 0.99 22.99
C MET A 148 -5.89 0.39 24.01
N LYS A 149 -5.77 -0.93 24.05
CA LYS A 149 -5.10 -1.66 25.14
C LYS A 149 -3.72 -2.19 24.74
N GLU A 150 -3.64 -2.90 23.63
CA GLU A 150 -2.46 -3.70 23.28
C GLU A 150 -1.22 -2.85 22.97
N PRO A 151 -1.29 -1.78 22.15
CA PRO A 151 -0.12 -0.95 21.87
C PRO A 151 0.51 -0.33 23.13
N LYS A 152 -0.32 0.10 24.09
CA LYS A 152 0.13 0.70 25.36
C LYS A 152 0.79 -0.32 26.27
N LYS A 153 0.23 -1.53 26.37
CA LYS A 153 0.77 -2.65 27.15
C LYS A 153 2.20 -2.98 26.69
N TRP A 154 2.45 -3.04 25.39
CA TRP A 154 3.80 -3.29 24.85
C TRP A 154 4.75 -2.10 25.05
N LEU A 155 4.25 -0.87 24.91
CA LEU A 155 5.03 0.34 25.16
C LEU A 155 5.50 0.47 26.62
N GLN A 156 4.73 -0.04 27.58
CA GLN A 156 5.09 -0.05 29.00
C GLN A 156 6.11 -1.14 29.35
N LYS A 157 6.10 -2.27 28.62
CA LYS A 157 7.01 -3.40 28.86
C LYS A 157 8.41 -3.14 28.33
N GLU A 158 8.51 -2.45 27.20
CA GLU A 158 9.77 -2.29 26.48
C GLU A 158 10.34 -0.87 26.60
N LYS A 159 11.67 -0.76 26.72
CA LYS A 159 12.36 0.55 26.81
C LYS A 159 12.44 1.29 25.48
N SER A 160 12.37 0.55 24.36
CA SER A 160 12.47 1.10 23.00
C SER A 160 11.11 1.03 22.30
N VAL A 161 10.62 2.17 21.81
CA VAL A 161 9.34 2.25 21.09
C VAL A 161 9.34 1.38 19.83
N ARG A 162 10.48 1.32 19.13
CA ARG A 162 10.62 0.49 17.93
C ARG A 162 10.48 -1.00 18.25
N GLN A 163 11.07 -1.44 19.37
CA GLN A 163 11.00 -2.82 19.81
C GLN A 163 9.59 -3.16 20.34
N ALA A 164 8.99 -2.25 21.10
CA ALA A 164 7.61 -2.35 21.56
C ALA A 164 6.64 -2.54 20.37
N PHE A 165 6.78 -1.71 19.33
CA PHE A 165 5.94 -1.80 18.14
C PHE A 165 6.15 -3.11 17.38
N ALA A 166 7.40 -3.52 17.17
CA ALA A 166 7.69 -4.77 16.47
C ALA A 166 7.11 -5.97 17.22
N LEU A 167 7.23 -6.02 18.55
CA LEU A 167 6.66 -7.09 19.38
C LEU A 167 5.12 -7.05 19.41
N TYR A 168 4.53 -5.85 19.46
CA TYR A 168 3.08 -5.67 19.35
C TYR A 168 2.55 -6.21 18.01
N MET A 169 3.15 -5.76 16.90
CA MET A 169 2.77 -6.21 15.56
C MET A 169 2.88 -7.72 15.44
N HIS A 170 4.00 -8.26 15.91
CA HIS A 170 4.32 -9.67 15.81
C HIS A 170 3.39 -10.56 16.65
N ASN A 171 3.19 -10.22 17.93
CA ASN A 171 2.56 -11.14 18.89
C ASN A 171 1.05 -10.97 19.01
N GLU A 172 0.52 -9.78 18.73
CA GLU A 172 -0.91 -9.48 18.95
C GLU A 172 -1.60 -9.13 17.64
N PHE A 173 -1.03 -8.23 16.83
CA PHE A 173 -1.74 -7.70 15.66
C PHE A 173 -1.79 -8.69 14.49
N ILE A 174 -0.64 -9.19 14.03
CA ILE A 174 -0.56 -10.03 12.83
C ILE A 174 -1.32 -11.35 13.00
N PRO A 175 -1.16 -12.12 14.09
CA PRO A 175 -1.89 -13.37 14.27
C PRO A 175 -3.41 -13.18 14.25
N GLU A 176 -3.91 -12.05 14.76
CA GLU A 176 -5.34 -11.78 14.85
C GLU A 176 -5.93 -11.21 13.55
N TYR A 177 -5.18 -10.37 12.82
CA TYR A 177 -5.74 -9.60 11.70
C TYR A 177 -5.16 -9.92 10.32
N LYS A 178 -4.09 -10.74 10.19
CA LYS A 178 -3.46 -11.07 8.90
C LYS A 178 -4.48 -11.56 7.88
N ASN A 179 -5.27 -12.58 8.24
CA ASN A 179 -6.24 -13.16 7.31
C ASN A 179 -7.30 -12.15 6.86
N ASN A 180 -7.78 -11.30 7.78
CA ASN A 180 -8.75 -10.26 7.47
C ASN A 180 -8.15 -9.21 6.52
N ILE A 181 -6.91 -8.79 6.75
CA ILE A 181 -6.21 -7.81 5.91
C ILE A 181 -5.99 -8.38 4.52
N THR A 182 -5.54 -9.64 4.41
CA THR A 182 -5.40 -10.34 3.12
C THR A 182 -6.73 -10.45 2.38
N ALA A 183 -7.81 -10.81 3.08
CA ALA A 183 -9.14 -10.89 2.47
C ALA A 183 -9.62 -9.52 1.96
N ILE A 184 -9.44 -8.46 2.75
CA ILE A 184 -9.79 -7.09 2.35
C ILE A 184 -8.94 -6.65 1.15
N ALA A 185 -7.66 -7.03 1.09
CA ALA A 185 -6.80 -6.77 -0.06
C ALA A 185 -7.33 -7.43 -1.33
N PHE A 186 -7.66 -8.72 -1.28
CA PHE A 186 -8.21 -9.40 -2.45
C PHE A 186 -9.58 -8.85 -2.88
N ILE A 187 -10.45 -8.48 -1.92
CA ILE A 187 -11.73 -7.82 -2.22
C ILE A 187 -11.50 -6.47 -2.88
N GLY A 188 -10.54 -5.67 -2.37
CA GLY A 188 -10.14 -4.39 -2.95
C GLY A 188 -9.63 -4.56 -4.39
N THR A 189 -8.74 -5.50 -4.63
CA THR A 189 -8.20 -5.78 -5.96
C THR A 189 -9.31 -6.19 -6.93
N ALA A 190 -10.22 -7.08 -6.50
CA ALA A 190 -11.36 -7.49 -7.30
C ALA A 190 -12.29 -6.31 -7.62
N PHE A 191 -12.54 -5.43 -6.64
CA PHE A 191 -13.33 -4.22 -6.83
C PHE A 191 -12.67 -3.26 -7.83
N LEU A 192 -11.35 -3.07 -7.75
CA LEU A 192 -10.61 -2.22 -8.68
C LEU A 192 -10.66 -2.78 -10.12
N ILE A 193 -10.42 -4.08 -10.29
CA ILE A 193 -10.53 -4.75 -11.60
C ILE A 193 -11.93 -4.57 -12.18
N LEU A 194 -12.98 -4.74 -11.36
CA LEU A 194 -14.37 -4.57 -11.79
C LEU A 194 -14.65 -3.12 -12.23
N ASN A 195 -14.19 -2.12 -11.47
CA ASN A 195 -14.39 -0.71 -11.82
C ASN A 195 -13.63 -0.32 -13.11
N ILE A 196 -12.39 -0.79 -13.28
CA ILE A 196 -11.63 -0.58 -14.51
C ILE A 196 -12.28 -1.32 -15.69
N GLY A 197 -12.73 -2.57 -15.48
CA GLY A 197 -13.41 -3.36 -16.48
C GLY A 197 -14.72 -2.72 -16.97
N LEU A 198 -15.58 -2.27 -16.04
CA LEU A 198 -16.83 -1.57 -16.38
C LEU A 198 -16.58 -0.27 -17.14
N ARG A 199 -15.49 0.44 -16.85
CA ARG A 199 -15.06 1.62 -17.62
C ARG A 199 -14.60 1.22 -19.04
N GLY A 200 -13.83 0.15 -19.16
CA GLY A 200 -13.30 -0.36 -20.43
C GLY A 200 -14.40 -0.79 -21.41
N VAL A 201 -15.53 -1.30 -20.90
CA VAL A 201 -16.71 -1.69 -21.70
C VAL A 201 -17.61 -0.47 -22.04
N LYS A 202 -17.19 0.77 -21.72
CA LYS A 202 -17.93 2.03 -21.95
C LYS A 202 -19.32 2.11 -21.30
N PHE A 203 -19.63 1.25 -20.33
CA PHE A 203 -20.89 1.31 -19.58
C PHE A 203 -20.95 2.50 -18.60
N MET A 204 -19.79 3.00 -18.15
CA MET A 204 -19.69 4.23 -17.37
C MET A 204 -19.35 5.43 -18.27
N THR A 205 -20.09 6.52 -18.12
CA THR A 205 -19.76 7.79 -18.77
C THR A 205 -18.40 8.29 -18.28
N ALA A 206 -17.61 8.85 -19.20
CA ALA A 206 -16.28 9.42 -18.95
C ALA A 206 -16.23 10.51 -17.85
N HIS A 207 -17.39 10.98 -17.38
CA HIS A 207 -17.56 12.16 -16.55
C HIS A 207 -17.64 11.91 -15.04
N GLN A 208 -17.48 10.67 -14.54
CA GLN A 208 -17.42 10.40 -13.08
C GLN A 208 -16.15 9.62 -12.68
N PRO A 209 -14.96 10.24 -12.77
CA PRO A 209 -13.71 9.59 -12.39
C PRO A 209 -13.56 9.43 -10.85
N ASP A 210 -14.42 10.05 -10.05
CA ASP A 210 -14.36 10.07 -8.58
C ASP A 210 -14.38 8.67 -7.96
N LEU A 211 -15.26 7.78 -8.45
CA LEU A 211 -15.37 6.41 -7.94
C LEU A 211 -14.12 5.59 -8.21
N ILE A 212 -13.50 5.77 -9.38
CA ILE A 212 -12.29 5.04 -9.77
C ILE A 212 -11.11 5.52 -8.92
N VAL A 213 -10.99 6.82 -8.69
CA VAL A 213 -9.90 7.33 -7.88
C VAL A 213 -10.05 6.93 -6.41
N ILE A 214 -11.26 6.98 -5.84
CA ILE A 214 -11.51 6.45 -4.49
C ILE A 214 -11.14 4.97 -4.42
N ALA A 215 -11.52 4.17 -5.43
CA ALA A 215 -11.15 2.76 -5.49
C ALA A 215 -9.63 2.54 -5.52
N ILE A 216 -8.90 3.31 -6.33
CA ILE A 216 -7.43 3.26 -6.41
C ILE A 216 -6.80 3.62 -5.06
N VAL A 217 -7.27 4.67 -4.39
CA VAL A 217 -6.66 5.09 -3.12
C VAL A 217 -6.95 4.10 -1.99
N VAL A 218 -8.17 3.59 -1.91
CA VAL A 218 -8.51 2.50 -0.99
C VAL A 218 -7.61 1.30 -1.26
N GLU A 219 -7.44 0.91 -2.52
CA GLU A 219 -6.58 -0.21 -2.90
C GLU A 219 -5.13 -0.01 -2.48
N ILE A 220 -4.54 1.14 -2.80
CA ILE A 220 -3.17 1.47 -2.39
C ILE A 220 -3.02 1.36 -0.88
N THR A 221 -4.00 1.85 -0.12
CA THR A 221 -3.99 1.78 1.35
C THR A 221 -3.98 0.33 1.82
N VAL A 222 -4.86 -0.50 1.28
CA VAL A 222 -4.97 -1.90 1.68
C VAL A 222 -3.73 -2.72 1.26
N LEU A 223 -3.18 -2.47 0.07
CA LEU A 223 -1.93 -3.11 -0.38
C LEU A 223 -0.73 -2.69 0.48
N LEU A 224 -0.66 -1.43 0.91
CA LEU A 224 0.35 -0.98 1.86
C LEU A 224 0.20 -1.69 3.21
N LEU A 225 -1.03 -1.85 3.70
CA LEU A 225 -1.31 -2.60 4.93
C LEU A 225 -0.88 -4.06 4.79
N LEU A 226 -1.23 -4.72 3.69
CA LEU A 226 -0.82 -6.09 3.41
C LEU A 226 0.71 -6.20 3.39
N GLY A 227 1.39 -5.32 2.63
CA GLY A 227 2.85 -5.27 2.58
C GLY A 227 3.50 -5.06 3.95
N LEU A 228 2.93 -4.19 4.79
CA LEU A 228 3.42 -3.99 6.16
C LEU A 228 3.16 -5.20 7.06
N THR A 229 2.01 -5.87 6.94
CA THR A 229 1.76 -7.10 7.71
C THR A 229 2.73 -8.21 7.33
N THR A 230 2.94 -8.46 6.03
CA THR A 230 3.94 -9.42 5.54
C THR A 230 5.35 -9.03 5.96
N TRP A 231 5.64 -7.74 6.02
CA TRP A 231 6.94 -7.25 6.46
C TRP A 231 7.23 -7.54 7.93
N TYR A 232 6.25 -7.37 8.81
CA TYR A 232 6.40 -7.58 10.25
C TYR A 232 6.11 -9.03 10.68
N GLU A 233 5.63 -9.85 9.76
CA GLU A 233 5.42 -11.26 9.98
C GLU A 233 6.75 -11.93 10.34
N LYS A 234 6.73 -12.87 11.29
CA LYS A 234 7.87 -13.76 11.48
C LYS A 234 8.04 -14.55 10.19
N GLU A 235 9.29 -14.77 9.81
CA GLU A 235 9.60 -15.92 8.95
C GLU A 235 9.26 -17.16 9.80
N GLU A 236 7.98 -17.52 9.84
CA GLU A 236 7.61 -18.90 10.15
C GLU A 236 8.30 -19.72 9.05
N GLU A 237 9.15 -20.66 9.48
CA GLU A 237 9.66 -21.70 8.57
C GLU A 237 8.46 -22.20 7.76
N GLU A 238 8.60 -22.13 6.45
CA GLU A 238 7.55 -22.31 5.45
C GLU A 238 6.51 -23.37 5.83
N GLU A 239 5.32 -22.95 6.25
CA GLU A 239 4.14 -23.81 6.17
C GLU A 239 2.99 -23.08 5.45
N ALA A 240 2.96 -23.38 4.16
CA ALA A 240 1.79 -23.65 3.31
C ALA A 240 1.02 -22.47 2.68
N GLY A 241 1.01 -22.45 1.34
CA GLY A 241 -0.06 -21.78 0.61
C GLY A 241 -0.05 -21.71 -0.91
N ALA A 242 0.58 -22.61 -1.67
CA ALA A 242 0.16 -22.90 -3.07
C ALA A 242 0.81 -24.19 -3.61
N GLY A 243 0.03 -25.27 -3.71
CA GLY A 243 0.38 -26.44 -4.55
C GLY A 243 0.62 -27.75 -3.79
N ALA A 244 -0.43 -28.57 -3.79
CA ALA A 244 -0.46 -30.04 -3.69
C ALA A 244 0.76 -30.81 -3.11
N GLY A 245 0.52 -31.52 -2.00
CA GLY A 245 1.05 -32.86 -1.78
C GLY A 245 2.10 -33.04 -0.67
N MET A 246 1.64 -33.62 0.44
CA MET A 246 2.37 -34.31 1.53
C MET A 246 3.13 -33.45 2.56
N PRO A 247 2.87 -33.65 3.88
CA PRO A 247 3.46 -32.84 4.95
C PRO A 247 4.91 -33.26 5.21
N GLY A 248 5.84 -32.40 4.82
CA GLY A 248 7.25 -32.46 5.19
C GLY A 248 7.46 -32.03 6.64
N LYS A 249 6.99 -32.83 7.60
CA LYS A 249 7.45 -32.74 8.99
C LYS A 249 8.97 -32.93 8.92
N GLN A 250 9.78 -31.89 9.17
CA GLN A 250 11.23 -32.05 9.28
C GLN A 250 11.49 -33.04 10.42
N LEU A 251 11.75 -34.28 10.05
CA LEU A 251 12.05 -35.34 10.98
C LEU A 251 13.44 -35.03 11.53
N THR A 252 13.54 -34.87 12.85
CA THR A 252 14.85 -34.84 13.52
C THR A 252 15.67 -36.08 13.10
N LEU A 253 17.00 -35.98 13.04
CA LEU A 253 17.86 -37.11 12.63
C LEU A 253 17.52 -38.42 13.37
N SER A 254 17.22 -38.33 14.67
CA SER A 254 16.78 -39.46 15.50
C SER A 254 15.46 -40.08 15.05
N GLU A 255 14.53 -39.27 14.53
CA GLU A 255 13.24 -39.75 14.04
C GLU A 255 13.39 -40.39 12.64
N VAL A 256 14.32 -39.88 11.82
CA VAL A 256 14.69 -40.49 10.54
C VAL A 256 15.36 -41.85 10.76
N GLU A 257 16.34 -41.94 11.67
CA GLU A 257 17.01 -43.19 12.04
C GLU A 257 16.00 -44.23 12.52
N ARG A 258 15.11 -43.85 13.45
CA ARG A 258 14.07 -44.75 13.96
C ARG A 258 13.13 -45.29 12.87
N ARG A 259 12.77 -44.46 11.88
CA ARG A 259 11.92 -44.88 10.76
C ARG A 259 12.68 -45.76 9.77
N LEU A 260 13.96 -45.48 9.57
CA LEU A 260 14.82 -46.29 8.70
C LEU A 260 15.03 -47.69 9.28
N ASP A 261 15.24 -47.80 10.59
CA ASP A 261 15.34 -49.08 11.29
C ASP A 261 14.03 -49.87 11.22
N ALA A 262 12.89 -49.20 11.44
CA ALA A 262 11.57 -49.85 11.32
C ALA A 262 11.30 -50.38 9.90
N LEU A 263 11.68 -49.63 8.87
CA LEU A 263 11.56 -50.06 7.47
C LEU A 263 12.52 -51.21 7.14
N LYS A 264 13.72 -51.20 7.72
CA LYS A 264 14.70 -52.29 7.56
C LYS A 264 14.16 -53.58 8.17
N ASP A 265 13.60 -53.54 9.37
CA ASP A 265 13.00 -54.70 10.03
C ASP A 265 11.79 -55.24 9.26
N GLU A 266 10.95 -54.36 8.73
CA GLU A 266 9.80 -54.75 7.90
C GLU A 266 10.24 -55.40 6.58
N LEU A 267 11.29 -54.85 5.94
CA LEU A 267 11.87 -55.43 4.73
C LEU A 267 12.52 -56.79 5.01
N GLU A 268 13.26 -56.94 6.11
CA GLU A 268 13.85 -58.22 6.50
C GLU A 268 12.76 -59.27 6.80
N ALA A 269 11.67 -58.87 7.44
CA ALA A 269 10.51 -59.74 7.68
C ALA A 269 9.83 -60.16 6.37
N SER A 270 9.64 -59.21 5.44
CA SER A 270 9.07 -59.48 4.12
C SER A 270 9.96 -60.42 3.29
N VAL A 271 11.27 -60.15 3.25
CA VAL A 271 12.25 -60.98 2.54
C VAL A 271 12.32 -62.39 3.13
N ARG A 272 12.29 -62.55 4.46
CA ARG A 272 12.23 -63.89 5.10
C ARG A 272 10.95 -64.65 4.74
N THR A 273 9.84 -63.93 4.61
CA THR A 273 8.55 -64.52 4.23
C THR A 273 8.56 -64.97 2.77
N GLU A 274 9.16 -64.19 1.87
CA GLU A 274 9.28 -64.53 0.44
C GLU A 274 10.35 -65.59 0.14
N THR A 275 11.47 -65.61 0.88
CA THR A 275 12.55 -66.60 0.67
C THR A 275 12.24 -67.97 1.28
N GLY A 276 11.09 -68.14 1.93
CA GLY A 276 10.66 -69.44 2.45
C GLY A 276 11.58 -70.02 3.53
N MET A 277 12.49 -69.23 4.10
CA MET A 277 13.36 -69.65 5.19
C MET A 277 12.56 -69.61 6.49
N ARG A 278 11.89 -70.73 6.80
CA ARG A 278 11.54 -71.05 8.20
C ARG A 278 12.82 -71.27 9.01
N PRO A 279 12.84 -70.92 10.31
CA PRO A 279 13.98 -71.15 11.18
C PRO A 279 14.40 -72.62 11.23
#